data_AF-A0A349SH74-F1
#
_entry.id   AF-A0A349SH74-F1
#
_cell.length_a   1.000
_cell.length_b   1.000
_cell.length_c   1.000
_cell.angle_alpha   90.00
_cell.angle_beta   90.00
_cell.angle_gamma   90.00
#
_symmetry.space_group_name_H-M   'P 1'
#
loop_
_entity.id
_entity.type
_entity.pdbx_description
1 polymer ?
#
loop_
_entity_poly.entity_id
_entity_poly.type
_entity_poly.pdbx_seq_one_letter_code
_entity_poly.pdbx_strand_id
1 'polypeptide(L)'
;MKAIRAELIALADDKSLFPRDQFPLTGTGDSAIYRLSEDVDHRFALYGSTGAAGKSVPPHNHTTWAVIVGVHGDELNRFYERLDDGSVEGQGRVEEKGKFTVSHGNGVVFLPEDIHAISTDDAESTLHLHLYGLALDQLHERLVFNTVDGTVRQMALTTEFLSA
;
A
#
# COMPACT_ATOMS: atom_id res chain seq x y z
N MET A 1 -0.01 -3.88 -15.70
CA MET A 1 0.83 -3.80 -14.49
C MET A 1 2.25 -3.34 -14.74
N LYS A 2 3.11 -4.07 -15.49
CA LYS A 2 4.51 -3.62 -15.72
C LYS A 2 4.62 -2.24 -16.39
N ALA A 3 3.79 -1.97 -17.39
CA ALA A 3 3.72 -0.66 -18.04
C ALA A 3 3.24 0.44 -17.07
N ILE A 4 2.17 0.19 -16.32
CA ILE A 4 1.66 1.12 -15.28
C ILE A 4 2.76 1.46 -14.26
N ARG A 5 3.54 0.46 -13.81
CA ARG A 5 4.68 0.72 -12.92
C ARG A 5 5.72 1.62 -13.58
N ALA A 6 6.04 1.44 -14.86
CA ALA A 6 6.99 2.29 -15.56
C ALA A 6 6.49 3.74 -15.64
N GLU A 7 5.21 3.95 -15.96
CA GLU A 7 4.60 5.28 -15.97
C GLU A 7 4.61 5.92 -14.57
N LEU A 8 4.29 5.15 -13.52
CA LEU A 8 4.28 5.65 -12.16
C LEU A 8 5.69 5.99 -11.64
N ILE A 9 6.72 5.23 -12.07
CA ILE A 9 8.13 5.58 -11.82
C ILE A 9 8.49 6.88 -12.53
N ALA A 10 8.09 7.04 -13.80
CA ALA A 10 8.35 8.27 -14.55
C ALA A 10 7.65 9.49 -13.90
N LEU A 11 6.44 9.31 -13.38
CA LEU A 11 5.74 10.34 -12.61
C LEU A 11 6.50 10.70 -11.33
N ALA A 12 6.92 9.70 -10.56
CA ALA A 12 7.64 9.90 -9.30
C ALA A 12 9.02 10.56 -9.46
N ASP A 13 9.62 10.48 -10.66
CA ASP A 13 10.91 11.09 -10.98
C ASP A 13 10.85 12.62 -10.98
N ASP A 14 9.67 13.20 -11.28
CA ASP A 14 9.42 14.63 -11.09
C ASP A 14 9.04 14.94 -9.65
N LYS A 15 10.05 14.96 -8.78
CA LYS A 15 9.89 15.29 -7.34
C LYS A 15 9.31 16.68 -7.08
N SER A 16 9.28 17.58 -8.07
CA SER A 16 8.68 18.90 -7.91
C SER A 16 7.15 18.83 -7.76
N LEU A 17 6.54 17.73 -8.23
CA LEU A 17 5.12 17.43 -8.03
C LEU A 17 4.81 16.87 -6.63
N PHE A 18 5.85 16.44 -5.89
CA PHE A 18 5.71 15.76 -4.61
C PHE A 18 6.64 16.36 -3.53
N PRO A 19 6.57 17.67 -3.26
CA PRO A 19 7.40 18.28 -2.23
C PRO A 19 6.92 17.83 -0.84
N ARG A 20 7.86 17.44 0.04
CA ARG A 20 7.54 16.81 1.34
C ARG A 20 6.59 17.64 2.22
N ASP A 21 6.66 18.96 2.14
CA ASP A 21 5.87 19.90 2.93
C ASP A 21 4.39 19.97 2.51
N GLN A 22 4.06 19.54 1.29
CA GLN A 22 2.66 19.36 0.84
C GLN A 22 2.09 17.99 1.23
N PHE A 23 2.93 17.07 1.70
CA PHE A 23 2.55 15.74 2.16
C PHE A 23 2.96 15.53 3.64
N PRO A 24 2.49 16.37 4.58
CA PRO A 24 2.80 16.18 5.97
C PRO A 24 2.21 14.85 6.52
N LEU A 25 2.71 14.45 7.68
CA LEU A 25 1.99 13.49 8.52
C LEU A 25 0.67 14.12 9.02
N THR A 26 -0.20 13.33 9.65
CA THR A 26 -1.39 13.90 10.30
C THR A 26 -0.99 14.90 11.40
N GLY A 27 -1.94 15.69 11.89
CA GLY A 27 -1.68 16.63 13.01
C GLY A 27 -1.20 15.95 14.30
N THR A 28 -1.41 14.64 14.44
CA THR A 28 -0.93 13.82 15.56
C THR A 28 0.46 13.20 15.31
N GLY A 29 1.02 13.39 14.11
CA GLY A 29 2.29 12.79 13.69
C GLY A 29 2.16 11.37 13.15
N ASP A 30 0.94 10.92 12.85
CA ASP A 30 0.69 9.60 12.28
C ASP A 30 0.81 9.61 10.76
N SER A 31 0.95 8.41 10.18
CA SER A 31 0.95 8.22 8.73
C SER A 31 -0.37 8.70 8.10
N ALA A 32 -0.31 9.24 6.88
CA ALA A 32 -1.48 9.77 6.19
C ALA A 32 -1.61 9.21 4.76
N ILE A 33 -2.82 9.28 4.22
CA ILE A 33 -3.12 8.90 2.85
C ILE A 33 -3.79 10.10 2.17
N TYR A 34 -3.19 10.54 1.07
CA TYR A 34 -3.67 11.63 0.23
C TYR A 34 -4.31 11.06 -1.01
N ARG A 35 -5.56 11.40 -1.31
CA ARG A 35 -6.17 11.02 -2.60
C ARG A 35 -5.79 12.08 -3.64
N LEU A 36 -5.02 11.67 -4.64
CA LEU A 36 -4.48 12.57 -5.66
C LEU A 36 -5.36 12.62 -6.91
N SER A 37 -5.85 11.47 -7.35
CA SER A 37 -6.79 11.37 -8.47
C SER A 37 -7.61 10.09 -8.38
N GLU A 38 -8.75 10.08 -9.05
CA GLU A 38 -9.64 8.93 -9.16
C GLU A 38 -10.59 9.13 -10.35
N ASP A 39 -10.90 8.06 -11.10
CA ASP A 39 -11.91 8.13 -12.14
C ASP A 39 -13.33 8.16 -11.53
N VAL A 40 -14.31 8.65 -12.30
CA VAL A 40 -15.71 8.78 -11.85
C VAL A 40 -16.38 7.46 -11.44
N ASP A 41 -15.84 6.34 -11.91
CA ASP A 41 -16.30 4.98 -11.59
C ASP A 41 -15.43 4.31 -10.51
N HIS A 42 -14.68 5.12 -9.77
CA HIS A 42 -13.78 4.73 -8.68
C HIS A 42 -12.55 3.93 -9.09
N ARG A 43 -12.29 3.76 -10.39
CA ARG A 43 -11.09 3.06 -10.88
C ARG A 43 -9.88 4.00 -10.95
N PHE A 44 -8.70 3.39 -11.08
CA PHE A 44 -7.42 4.10 -11.24
C PHE A 44 -7.19 5.17 -10.16
N ALA A 45 -7.45 4.80 -8.90
CA ALA A 45 -7.32 5.69 -7.76
C ALA A 45 -5.85 5.81 -7.35
N LEU A 46 -5.29 7.01 -7.53
CA LEU A 46 -3.92 7.35 -7.17
C LEU A 46 -3.89 8.00 -5.77
N TYR A 47 -3.01 7.48 -4.93
CA TYR A 47 -2.78 7.99 -3.59
C TYR A 47 -1.30 8.31 -3.36
N GLY A 48 -1.05 9.35 -2.57
CA GLY A 48 0.23 9.53 -1.86
C GLY A 48 0.10 8.94 -0.45
N SER A 49 0.87 7.90 -0.12
CA SER A 49 0.92 7.34 1.22
C SER A 49 2.17 7.84 1.93
N THR A 50 1.99 8.55 3.05
CA THR A 50 3.11 8.93 3.90
C THR A 50 3.35 7.86 4.96
N GLY A 51 4.62 7.66 5.32
CA GLY A 51 5.02 6.76 6.40
C GLY A 51 5.70 7.51 7.53
N ALA A 52 5.12 7.44 8.73
CA ALA A 52 5.81 7.83 9.94
C ALA A 52 6.86 6.77 10.32
N ALA A 53 7.89 7.16 11.09
CA ALA A 53 8.87 6.21 11.59
C ALA A 53 8.19 5.08 12.39
N GLY A 54 8.47 3.83 12.02
CA GLY A 54 7.85 2.66 12.62
C GLY A 54 6.45 2.33 12.10
N LYS A 55 5.96 2.98 11.03
CA LYS A 55 4.72 2.55 10.35
C LYS A 55 4.85 1.08 9.99
N SER A 56 3.80 0.32 10.27
CA SER A 56 3.68 -1.08 9.92
C SER A 56 2.24 -1.40 9.57
N VAL A 57 2.01 -2.07 8.45
CA VAL A 57 0.72 -2.63 8.07
C VAL A 57 0.88 -4.14 7.96
N PRO A 58 0.05 -4.93 8.68
CA PRO A 58 0.13 -6.39 8.65
C PRO A 58 -0.10 -6.96 7.24
N PRO A 59 0.23 -8.25 7.03
CA PRO A 59 -0.04 -8.91 5.75
C PRO A 59 -1.51 -8.76 5.33
N HIS A 60 -1.75 -8.28 4.13
CA HIS A 60 -3.10 -8.06 3.59
C HIS A 60 -3.12 -8.21 2.07
N ASN A 61 -4.31 -8.49 1.51
CA ASN A 61 -4.55 -8.51 0.06
C ASN A 61 -5.23 -7.20 -0.40
N HIS A 62 -5.56 -7.13 -1.69
CA HIS A 62 -6.02 -5.89 -2.31
C HIS A 62 -7.40 -5.97 -2.95
N THR A 63 -7.89 -7.16 -3.32
CA THR A 63 -9.15 -7.42 -4.07
C THR A 63 -9.28 -6.68 -5.42
N THR A 64 -8.22 -5.96 -5.80
CA THR A 64 -7.99 -5.30 -7.08
C THR A 64 -6.48 -5.33 -7.35
N TRP A 65 -6.04 -4.92 -8.54
CA TRP A 65 -4.61 -4.77 -8.78
C TRP A 65 -4.07 -3.50 -8.10
N ALA A 66 -2.79 -3.51 -7.71
CA ALA A 66 -2.11 -2.34 -7.14
C ALA A 66 -0.69 -2.18 -7.68
N VAL A 67 -0.21 -0.93 -7.74
CA VAL A 67 1.19 -0.58 -8.04
C VAL A 67 1.67 0.39 -6.97
N ILE A 68 2.84 0.11 -6.39
CA ILE A 68 3.47 0.97 -5.38
C ILE A 68 4.86 1.39 -5.88
N VAL A 69 5.14 2.68 -5.86
CA VAL A 69 6.40 3.30 -6.31
C VAL A 69 6.91 4.28 -5.26
N GLY A 70 8.22 4.28 -5.01
CA GLY A 70 8.84 5.20 -4.05
C GLY A 70 9.06 6.59 -4.62
N VAL A 71 8.74 7.61 -3.83
CA VAL A 71 9.11 9.02 -4.10
C VAL A 71 10.21 9.46 -3.14
N HIS A 72 9.96 9.32 -1.84
CA HIS A 72 10.88 9.67 -0.76
C HIS A 72 10.97 8.55 0.28
N GLY A 73 12.20 8.22 0.67
CA GLY A 73 12.45 7.19 1.67
C GLY A 73 12.20 5.76 1.17
N ASP A 74 12.29 4.82 2.10
CA ASP A 74 12.26 3.39 1.87
C ASP A 74 11.03 2.74 2.54
N GLU A 75 10.34 1.86 1.81
CA GLU A 75 9.28 1.02 2.33
C GLU A 75 9.59 -0.45 2.06
N LEU A 76 9.80 -1.21 3.14
CA LEU A 76 10.00 -2.65 3.04
C LEU A 76 8.67 -3.34 2.79
N ASN A 77 8.56 -4.01 1.66
CA ASN A 77 7.45 -4.88 1.30
C ASN A 77 7.84 -6.34 1.53
N ARG A 78 7.11 -7.07 2.37
CA ARG A 78 7.26 -8.52 2.59
C ARG A 78 6.12 -9.25 1.91
N PHE A 79 6.42 -10.25 1.10
CA PHE A 79 5.44 -10.99 0.30
C PHE A 79 5.11 -12.31 0.95
N TYR A 80 3.84 -12.67 0.92
CA TYR A 80 3.31 -13.86 1.56
C TYR A 80 2.52 -14.73 0.58
N GLU A 81 2.58 -16.04 0.79
CA GLU A 81 1.67 -17.00 0.16
C GLU A 81 0.71 -17.58 1.21
N ARG A 82 -0.56 -17.72 0.84
CA ARG A 82 -1.56 -18.41 1.65
C ARG A 82 -1.31 -19.92 1.64
N LEU A 83 -1.43 -20.56 2.80
CA LEU A 83 -1.17 -21.99 3.00
C LEU A 83 -2.44 -22.84 3.16
N ASP A 84 -3.60 -22.20 3.25
CA ASP A 84 -4.92 -22.85 3.29
C ASP A 84 -5.77 -22.49 2.07
N ASP A 85 -6.88 -23.21 1.90
CA ASP A 85 -7.81 -23.06 0.78
C ASP A 85 -8.95 -22.07 1.05
N GLY A 86 -8.92 -21.39 2.21
CA GLY A 86 -9.97 -20.46 2.64
C GLY A 86 -11.33 -21.08 2.95
N SER A 87 -11.42 -22.42 3.07
CA SER A 87 -12.68 -23.11 3.36
C SER A 87 -13.19 -22.93 4.79
N VAL A 88 -12.31 -22.56 5.73
CA VAL A 88 -12.65 -22.37 7.15
C VAL A 88 -12.62 -20.89 7.50
N GLU A 89 -13.77 -20.36 7.91
CA GLU A 89 -13.90 -18.97 8.35
C GLU A 89 -12.92 -18.65 9.49
N GLY A 90 -12.26 -17.50 9.37
CA GLY A 90 -11.29 -17.02 10.35
C GLY A 90 -9.90 -17.66 10.27
N GLN A 91 -9.71 -18.74 9.50
CA GLN A 91 -8.38 -19.34 9.27
C GLN A 91 -7.71 -18.74 8.04
N GLY A 92 -6.44 -18.38 8.18
CA GLY A 92 -5.65 -17.74 7.12
C GLY A 92 -4.17 -17.82 7.43
N ARG A 93 -3.61 -19.02 7.35
CA ARG A 93 -2.16 -19.22 7.51
C ARG A 93 -1.45 -18.72 6.27
N VAL A 94 -0.40 -17.93 6.48
CA VAL A 94 0.45 -17.40 5.42
C VAL A 94 1.93 -17.61 5.75
N GLU A 95 2.77 -17.73 4.72
CA GLU A 95 4.23 -17.86 4.83
C GLU A 95 4.93 -16.75 4.05
N GLU A 96 5.96 -16.11 4.63
CA GLU A 96 6.78 -15.13 3.91
C GLU A 96 7.62 -15.84 2.84
N LYS A 97 7.51 -15.42 1.58
CA LYS A 97 8.24 -16.00 0.45
C LYS A 97 9.34 -15.10 -0.09
N GLY A 98 9.35 -13.84 0.30
CA GLY A 98 10.34 -12.89 -0.14
C GLY A 98 10.06 -11.49 0.37
N LYS A 99 10.96 -10.58 0.03
CA LYS A 99 10.83 -9.17 0.38
C LYS A 99 11.54 -8.30 -0.64
N PHE A 100 11.09 -7.05 -0.74
CA PHE A 100 11.66 -6.05 -1.62
C PHE A 100 11.50 -4.67 -0.97
N THR A 101 12.54 -3.84 -1.03
CA THR A 101 12.45 -2.45 -0.57
C THR A 101 12.05 -1.55 -1.72
N VAL A 102 10.90 -0.88 -1.57
CA VAL A 102 10.46 0.14 -2.50
C VAL A 102 11.10 1.47 -2.12
N SER A 103 11.91 1.99 -3.03
CA SER A 103 12.67 3.23 -2.91
C SER A 103 12.46 4.06 -4.17
N HIS A 104 12.97 5.29 -4.18
CA HIS A 104 12.92 6.15 -5.36
C HIS A 104 13.46 5.44 -6.62
N GLY A 105 12.69 5.51 -7.71
CA GLY A 105 13.05 4.93 -9.01
C GLY A 105 12.70 3.46 -9.20
N ASN A 106 12.04 2.82 -8.22
CA ASN A 106 11.58 1.44 -8.34
C ASN A 106 10.14 1.25 -7.84
N GLY A 107 9.62 0.02 -7.96
CA GLY A 107 8.28 -0.30 -7.47
C GLY A 107 7.87 -1.76 -7.61
N VAL A 108 6.77 -2.08 -6.94
CA VAL A 108 6.15 -3.41 -6.90
C VAL A 108 4.77 -3.38 -7.55
N VAL A 109 4.27 -4.56 -7.92
CA VAL A 109 2.94 -4.75 -8.49
C VAL A 109 2.26 -5.90 -7.77
N PHE A 110 0.96 -5.78 -7.57
CA PHE A 110 0.12 -6.78 -6.93
C PHE A 110 -1.12 -7.08 -7.76
N LEU A 111 -1.49 -8.35 -7.80
CA LEU A 111 -2.79 -8.84 -8.22
C LEU A 111 -3.76 -8.88 -7.01
N PRO A 112 -5.07 -9.07 -7.24
CA PRO A 112 -6.08 -9.01 -6.18
C PRO A 112 -5.78 -9.85 -4.93
N GLU A 113 -5.25 -11.06 -5.13
CA GLU A 113 -4.97 -12.03 -4.07
C GLU A 113 -3.53 -12.00 -3.55
N ASP A 114 -2.65 -11.19 -4.15
CA ASP A 114 -1.27 -11.10 -3.67
C ASP A 114 -1.26 -10.48 -2.27
N ILE A 115 -0.54 -11.13 -1.35
CA ILE A 115 -0.49 -10.74 0.07
C ILE A 115 0.84 -10.08 0.36
N HIS A 116 0.81 -8.89 0.98
CA HIS A 116 2.02 -8.25 1.46
C HIS A 116 1.85 -7.54 2.80
N ALA A 117 2.95 -7.34 3.50
CA ALA A 117 3.05 -6.40 4.61
C ALA A 117 4.00 -5.28 4.24
N ILE A 118 3.76 -4.09 4.79
CA ILE A 118 4.64 -2.93 4.61
C ILE A 118 5.18 -2.43 5.94
N SER A 119 6.41 -1.93 5.94
CA SER A 119 6.99 -1.22 7.07
C SER A 119 7.97 -0.14 6.62
N THR A 120 8.02 0.98 7.35
CA THR A 120 8.98 2.07 7.12
C THR A 120 9.67 2.45 8.42
N ASP A 121 11.00 2.52 8.42
CA ASP A 121 11.80 2.83 9.62
C ASP A 121 12.71 4.06 9.42
N ASP A 122 12.48 4.84 8.36
CA ASP A 122 13.23 6.04 8.07
C ASP A 122 13.00 7.12 9.15
N ALA A 123 14.04 7.90 9.43
CA ALA A 123 13.98 8.99 10.41
C ALA A 123 13.11 10.16 9.91
N GLU A 124 13.12 10.41 8.60
CA GLU A 124 12.19 11.34 7.94
C GLU A 124 10.96 10.57 7.47
N SER A 125 9.81 11.25 7.38
CA SER A 125 8.61 10.62 6.83
C SER A 125 8.84 10.13 5.40
N THR A 126 8.31 8.98 5.04
CA THR A 126 8.37 8.49 3.66
C THR A 126 7.21 9.02 2.83
N LEU A 127 7.31 8.92 1.51
CA LEU A 127 6.22 9.14 0.56
C LEU A 127 6.31 8.12 -0.57
N HIS A 128 5.22 7.39 -0.76
CA HIS A 128 5.07 6.39 -1.81
C HIS A 128 3.79 6.65 -2.59
N LEU A 129 3.83 6.47 -3.91
CA LEU A 129 2.64 6.51 -4.76
C LEU A 129 2.01 5.13 -4.81
N HIS A 130 0.73 5.06 -4.47
CA HIS A 130 -0.07 3.84 -4.54
C HIS A 130 -1.18 4.04 -5.57
N LEU A 131 -1.15 3.28 -6.65
CA LEU A 131 -2.20 3.29 -7.67
C LEU A 131 -2.98 1.98 -7.60
N TYR A 132 -4.29 2.09 -7.38
CA TYR A 132 -5.20 0.95 -7.28
C TYR A 132 -6.15 0.90 -8.47
N GLY A 133 -6.51 -0.33 -8.87
CA GLY A 133 -7.55 -0.53 -9.88
C GLY A 133 -8.95 -0.13 -9.42
N LEU A 134 -9.17 0.01 -8.11
CA LEU A 134 -10.40 0.47 -7.48
C LEU A 134 -10.06 1.21 -6.18
N ALA A 135 -10.76 2.30 -5.88
CA ALA A 135 -10.50 3.16 -4.72
C ALA A 135 -10.60 2.43 -3.37
N LEU A 136 -9.74 2.80 -2.42
CA LEU A 136 -9.58 2.13 -1.12
C LEU A 136 -10.87 2.08 -0.28
N ASP A 137 -11.76 3.05 -0.44
CA ASP A 137 -13.08 3.13 0.20
C ASP A 137 -14.17 2.32 -0.51
N GLN A 138 -13.84 1.62 -1.60
CA GLN A 138 -14.70 0.64 -2.28
C GLN A 138 -14.24 -0.81 -2.04
N LEU A 139 -13.06 -1.00 -1.44
CA LEU A 139 -12.45 -2.32 -1.24
C LEU A 139 -12.96 -3.01 0.03
N HIS A 140 -14.26 -3.34 0.03
CA HIS A 140 -14.93 -3.91 1.19
C HIS A 140 -14.46 -5.31 1.55
N GLU A 141 -13.90 -6.08 0.61
CA GLU A 141 -13.61 -7.51 0.81
C GLU A 141 -12.13 -7.80 1.11
N ARG A 142 -11.32 -6.76 1.32
CA ARG A 142 -9.90 -6.96 1.67
C ARG A 142 -9.77 -7.75 2.96
N LEU A 143 -8.74 -8.56 3.00
CA LEU A 143 -8.38 -9.43 4.11
C LEU A 143 -7.07 -8.96 4.73
N VAL A 144 -6.99 -9.05 6.05
CA VAL A 144 -5.76 -8.87 6.82
C VAL A 144 -5.49 -10.14 7.62
N PHE A 145 -4.24 -10.60 7.54
CA PHE A 145 -3.77 -11.86 8.10
C PHE A 145 -2.91 -11.60 9.33
N ASN A 146 -3.12 -12.41 10.37
CA ASN A 146 -2.29 -12.46 11.56
C ASN A 146 -1.39 -13.69 11.46
N THR A 147 -0.09 -13.46 11.27
CA THR A 147 0.91 -14.50 11.09
C THR A 147 1.22 -15.28 12.37
N VAL A 148 0.97 -14.70 13.55
CA VAL A 148 1.19 -15.35 14.84
C VAL A 148 0.08 -16.34 15.13
N ASP A 149 -1.16 -15.90 14.97
CA ASP A 149 -2.34 -16.71 15.31
C ASP A 149 -2.78 -17.62 14.14
N GLY A 150 -2.27 -17.37 12.93
CA GLY A 150 -2.70 -18.08 11.71
C GLY A 150 -4.14 -17.78 11.31
N THR A 151 -4.63 -16.58 11.66
CA THR A 151 -6.01 -16.15 11.44
C THR A 151 -6.11 -15.07 10.37
N VAL A 152 -7.29 -14.95 9.79
CA VAL A 152 -7.63 -13.89 8.83
C VAL A 152 -8.95 -13.25 9.21
N ARG A 153 -9.09 -11.96 8.91
CA ARG A 153 -10.34 -11.23 9.03
C ARG A 153 -10.45 -10.19 7.92
N GLN A 154 -11.65 -9.66 7.76
CA GLN A 154 -11.86 -8.50 6.90
C GLN A 154 -11.05 -7.31 7.43
N MET A 155 -10.36 -6.64 6.50
CA MET A 155 -9.62 -5.42 6.74
C MET A 155 -10.62 -4.26 6.86
N ALA A 156 -10.37 -3.37 7.82
CA ALA A 156 -11.19 -2.18 7.96
C ALA A 156 -11.07 -1.31 6.70
N LEU A 157 -12.20 -0.77 6.25
CA LEU A 157 -12.24 0.09 5.09
C LEU A 157 -11.51 1.40 5.38
N THR A 158 -10.62 1.81 4.49
CA THR A 158 -9.97 3.12 4.57
C THR A 158 -10.95 4.17 4.07
N THR A 159 -11.34 5.10 4.93
CA THR A 159 -12.36 6.13 4.60
C THR A 159 -11.87 7.56 4.84
N GLU A 160 -10.74 7.72 5.52
CA GLU A 160 -10.14 9.03 5.78
C GLU A 160 -8.99 9.28 4.80
N PHE A 161 -9.13 10.34 4.02
CA PHE A 161 -8.14 10.78 3.04
C PHE A 161 -7.92 12.27 3.18
N LEU A 162 -6.66 12.69 3.09
CA LEU A 162 -6.28 14.09 3.01
C LEU A 162 -6.28 14.56 1.55
N SER A 163 -6.31 15.88 1.38
CA SER A 163 -6.05 16.56 0.10
C SER A 163 -4.66 17.21 0.17
N ALA A 164 -3.88 17.05 -0.88
CA ALA A 164 -2.57 17.71 -1.04
C ALA A 164 -2.74 19.07 -1.72
#